data_AF-A0A941V7D8-F1
#
_entry.id   AF-A0A941V7D8-F1
#
_cell.length_a   1.000
_cell.length_b   1.000
_cell.length_c   1.000
_cell.angle_alpha   90.00
_cell.angle_beta   90.00
_cell.angle_gamma   90.00
#
_symmetry.space_group_name_H-M   'P 1'
#
loop_
_entity.id
_entity.type
_entity.pdbx_description
1 polymer ?
#
loop_
_entity_poly.entity_id
_entity_poly.type
_entity_poly.pdbx_seq_one_letter_code
_entity_poly.pdbx_strand_id
1 'polypeptide(L)'
;MFDIAIYSKTSKGRAEVTERTLGLTPRLRRALIMVDGKTSFGVLRQMLQKIGDADPTEIMRQLKQLDLVESDYDLPPMPEFPGMMLDDPSGIQDFQPTR
;
A
#
# COMPACT_ATOMS: atom_id res chain seq x y z
N MET A 1 -10.31 -10.36 9.73
CA MET A 1 -10.04 -9.26 8.78
C MET A 1 -8.87 -9.70 7.91
N PHE A 2 -9.04 -9.78 6.59
CA PHE A 2 -7.99 -10.25 5.69
C PHE A 2 -7.00 -9.11 5.45
N ASP A 3 -5.80 -9.24 5.99
CA ASP A 3 -4.68 -8.32 5.77
C ASP A 3 -4.12 -8.51 4.35
N ILE A 4 -4.89 -8.08 3.34
CA ILE A 4 -4.55 -8.17 1.91
C ILE A 4 -3.59 -7.06 1.45
N ALA A 5 -3.25 -6.12 2.33
CA ALA A 5 -2.33 -5.03 2.04
C ALA A 5 -0.95 -5.54 1.62
N ILE A 6 -0.46 -5.11 0.48
CA ILE A 6 0.91 -5.39 0.04
C ILE A 6 1.75 -4.16 0.37
N TYR A 7 2.86 -4.38 1.09
CA TYR A 7 3.82 -3.34 1.40
C TYR A 7 5.02 -3.44 0.47
N SER A 8 5.44 -2.30 -0.05
CA SER A 8 6.58 -2.15 -0.96
C SER A 8 7.62 -1.20 -0.38
N LYS A 9 8.90 -1.44 -0.65
CA LYS A 9 9.98 -0.53 -0.23
C LYS A 9 10.03 0.69 -1.16
N THR A 10 9.97 1.87 -0.56
CA THR A 10 10.23 3.14 -1.26
C THR A 10 11.70 3.25 -1.66
N SER A 11 12.04 4.25 -2.47
CA SER A 11 13.44 4.59 -2.79
C SER A 11 14.27 4.85 -1.53
N LYS A 12 13.69 5.56 -0.54
CA LYS A 12 14.30 5.82 0.77
C LYS A 12 14.50 4.54 1.57
N GLY A 13 13.50 3.65 1.58
CA GLY A 13 13.62 2.32 2.19
C GLY A 13 14.75 1.49 1.61
N ARG A 14 14.93 1.51 0.28
CA ARG A 14 16.03 0.79 -0.39
C ARG A 14 17.39 1.40 -0.06
N ALA A 15 17.51 2.72 -0.06
CA ALA A 15 18.73 3.41 0.35
C ALA A 15 19.10 3.07 1.80
N GLU A 16 18.13 3.10 2.72
CA GLU A 16 18.37 2.81 4.13
C GLU A 16 18.86 1.37 4.39
N VAL A 17 18.39 0.39 3.60
CA VAL A 17 18.89 -0.99 3.70
C VAL A 17 20.40 -1.06 3.38
N THR A 18 20.86 -0.26 2.42
CA THR A 18 22.26 -0.22 1.97
C THR A 18 23.12 0.67 2.87
N GLU A 19 22.67 1.90 3.13
CA GLU A 19 23.46 2.97 3.74
C GLU A 19 23.38 2.98 5.27
N ARG A 20 22.28 2.47 5.86
CA ARG A 20 22.06 2.36 7.31
C ARG A 20 22.15 3.70 8.05
N THR A 21 21.66 4.76 7.43
CA THR A 21 21.80 6.16 7.87
C THR A 21 20.82 6.56 8.97
N LEU A 22 19.62 5.97 9.01
CA LEU A 22 18.52 6.41 9.89
C LEU A 22 18.58 5.82 11.30
N GLY A 23 19.63 5.06 11.62
CA GLY A 23 19.77 4.46 12.95
C GLY A 23 18.67 3.45 13.28
N LEU A 24 18.07 2.80 12.26
CA LEU A 24 17.02 1.80 12.47
C LEU A 24 17.47 0.72 13.45
N THR A 25 16.57 0.36 14.36
CA THR A 25 16.78 -0.80 15.21
C THR A 25 17.04 -2.04 14.35
N PRO A 26 17.86 -3.02 14.80
CA PRO A 26 18.13 -4.24 14.03
C PRO A 26 16.85 -4.96 13.57
N ARG A 27 15.79 -4.81 14.36
CA ARG A 27 14.46 -5.34 14.08
C ARG A 27 13.73 -4.60 12.96
N LEU A 28 13.62 -3.26 13.02
CA LEU A 28 13.01 -2.47 11.95
C LEU A 28 13.73 -2.71 10.62
N ARG A 29 15.07 -2.82 10.66
CA ARG A 29 15.87 -3.15 9.48
C ARG A 29 15.54 -4.53 8.94
N ARG A 30 15.46 -5.56 9.79
CA ARG A 30 15.04 -6.91 9.37
C ARG A 30 13.66 -6.91 8.75
N ALA A 31 12.70 -6.21 9.36
CA ALA A 31 11.36 -6.07 8.82
C ALA A 31 11.38 -5.38 7.44
N LEU A 32 12.12 -4.28 7.28
CA LEU A 32 12.28 -3.59 6.01
C LEU A 32 12.91 -4.49 4.92
N ILE A 33 13.87 -5.33 5.29
CA ILE A 33 14.47 -6.32 4.38
C ILE A 33 13.42 -7.33 3.90
N MET A 34 12.55 -7.79 4.80
CA MET A 34 11.50 -8.79 4.51
C MET A 34 10.36 -8.25 3.65
N VAL A 35 10.17 -6.93 3.57
CA VAL A 35 9.18 -6.30 2.69
C VAL A 35 9.63 -6.46 1.23
N ASP A 36 8.96 -7.31 0.47
CA ASP A 36 9.36 -7.63 -0.92
C ASP A 36 8.46 -6.98 -2.00
N GLY A 37 7.33 -6.38 -1.61
CA GLY A 37 6.37 -5.79 -2.55
C GLY A 37 5.46 -6.81 -3.24
N LYS A 38 5.48 -8.09 -2.83
CA LYS A 38 4.60 -9.14 -3.40
C LYS A 38 3.84 -9.89 -2.33
N THR A 39 4.37 -9.95 -1.12
CA THR A 39 3.74 -10.65 0.01
C THR A 39 2.67 -9.77 0.66
N SER A 40 1.48 -10.32 0.86
CA SER A 40 0.43 -9.66 1.63
C SER A 40 0.78 -9.57 3.12
N PHE A 41 0.26 -8.55 3.79
CA PHE A 41 0.54 -8.27 5.20
C PHE A 41 0.13 -9.44 6.10
N GLY A 42 -0.93 -10.18 5.74
CA GLY A 42 -1.35 -11.39 6.46
C GLY A 42 -0.32 -12.52 6.48
N VAL A 43 0.53 -12.61 5.45
CA VAL A 43 1.64 -13.56 5.40
C VAL A 43 2.89 -12.94 6.02
N LEU A 44 3.20 -11.69 5.67
CA LEU A 44 4.35 -10.95 6.20
C LEU A 44 4.32 -10.86 7.72
N ARG A 45 3.14 -10.63 8.34
CA ARG A 45 2.98 -10.57 9.80
C ARG A 45 3.44 -11.85 10.48
N GLN A 46 3.17 -13.02 9.89
CA GLN A 46 3.57 -14.31 10.46
C GLN A 46 5.09 -14.47 10.43
N MET A 47 5.74 -13.94 9.39
CA MET A 47 7.20 -13.93 9.32
C MET A 47 7.79 -12.93 10.30
N LEU A 48 7.16 -11.76 10.49
CA LEU A 48 7.60 -10.74 11.44
C LEU A 48 7.46 -11.18 12.91
N GLN A 49 6.44 -11.97 13.23
CA GLN A 49 6.28 -12.57 14.56
C GLN A 49 7.44 -13.52 14.90
N LYS A 50 8.07 -14.16 13.91
CA LYS A 50 9.21 -15.06 14.14
C LYS A 50 10.51 -14.33 14.46
N ILE A 51 10.60 -13.03 14.21
CA ILE A 51 11.82 -12.24 14.44
C ILE A 51 11.78 -11.43 15.75
N GLY A 52 10.68 -11.47 16.52
CA GLY A 52 10.58 -10.89 17.87
C GLY A 52 9.15 -10.65 18.36
N ASP A 53 9.00 -10.23 19.63
CA ASP A 53 7.72 -10.22 20.35
C ASP A 53 6.79 -9.02 20.11
N ALA A 54 7.26 -7.95 19.48
CA ALA A 54 6.38 -6.77 19.24
C ALA A 54 5.41 -6.97 18.07
N ASP A 55 4.34 -6.20 18.10
CA ASP A 55 3.28 -6.22 17.10
C ASP A 55 3.78 -5.92 15.68
N PRO A 56 3.55 -6.81 14.70
CA PRO A 56 3.88 -6.60 13.29
C PRO A 56 3.26 -5.33 12.71
N THR A 57 2.06 -4.97 13.17
CA THR A 57 1.35 -3.75 12.77
C THR A 57 2.09 -2.51 13.20
N GLU A 58 2.65 -2.50 14.42
CA GLU A 58 3.43 -1.38 14.93
C GLU A 58 4.73 -1.19 14.15
N ILE A 59 5.39 -2.28 13.77
CA ILE A 59 6.58 -2.25 12.91
C ILE A 59 6.25 -1.59 11.56
N MET A 60 5.18 -2.01 10.91
CA MET A 60 4.78 -1.43 9.61
C MET A 60 4.39 0.03 9.75
N ARG A 61 3.69 0.39 10.83
CA ARG A 61 3.36 1.78 11.14
C ARG A 61 4.61 2.65 11.24
N GLN A 62 5.63 2.20 11.97
CA GLN A 62 6.90 2.92 12.10
C GLN A 62 7.65 3.05 10.76
N LEU A 63 7.72 1.96 9.97
CA LEU A 63 8.34 2.01 8.65
C LEU A 63 7.62 2.96 7.70
N LYS A 64 6.27 3.02 7.75
CA LYS A 64 5.46 3.97 6.98
C LYS A 64 5.69 5.41 7.45
N GLN A 65 5.72 5.66 8.76
CA GLN A 65 6.01 6.99 9.32
C GLN A 65 7.40 7.52 8.94
N LEU A 66 8.36 6.62 8.75
CA LEU A 66 9.71 6.96 8.28
C LEU A 66 9.82 7.07 6.76
N ASP A 67 8.73 6.86 6.03
CA ASP A 67 8.65 6.89 4.56
C ASP A 67 9.54 5.81 3.90
N LEU A 68 9.72 4.68 4.58
CA LEU A 68 10.56 3.56 4.10
C LEU A 68 9.75 2.49 3.36
N VAL A 69 8.44 2.43 3.62
CA VAL A 69 7.52 1.52 2.95
C VAL A 69 6.23 2.26 2.57
N GLU A 70 5.65 1.82 1.47
CA GLU A 70 4.34 2.25 0.96
C GLU A 70 3.40 1.04 0.90
N SER A 71 2.09 1.26 1.01
CA SER A 71 1.08 0.21 0.92
C SER A 71 0.23 0.40 -0.33
N ASP A 72 -0.02 -0.67 -1.09
CA ASP A 72 -0.81 -0.62 -2.34
C ASP A 72 -2.27 -0.17 -2.12
N TYR A 73 -2.76 -0.27 -0.88
CA TYR A 73 -4.09 0.19 -0.46
C TYR A 73 -4.11 1.67 -0.03
N ASP A 74 -2.97 2.37 -0.07
CA ASP A 74 -2.92 3.84 -0.03
C ASP A 74 -3.28 4.37 -1.42
N LEU A 75 -4.38 3.87 -2.01
CA LEU A 75 -4.99 4.54 -3.14
C LEU A 75 -5.38 5.93 -2.64
N PRO A 76 -4.98 7.01 -3.33
CA PRO A 76 -5.52 8.32 -2.99
C PRO A 76 -7.05 8.22 -2.97
N PRO A 77 -7.75 8.93 -2.06
CA PRO A 77 -9.19 9.08 -2.20
C PRO A 77 -9.44 9.48 -3.65
N MET A 78 -10.35 8.77 -4.33
CA MET A 78 -10.63 8.97 -5.76
C MET A 78 -10.51 10.46 -6.07
N PRO A 79 -9.70 10.88 -7.05
CA PRO A 79 -9.74 12.27 -7.47
C PRO A 79 -11.20 12.57 -7.73
N GLU A 80 -11.77 13.51 -6.97
CA GLU A 80 -13.08 14.04 -7.28
C GLU A 80 -12.93 14.66 -8.65
N PHE A 81 -13.26 13.91 -9.70
CA PHE A 81 -13.32 14.42 -11.05
C PHE A 81 -14.48 15.42 -11.05
N PRO A 82 -14.23 16.74 -10.95
CA PRO A 82 -15.31 17.70 -10.86
C PRO A 82 -15.86 17.81 -12.29
N GLY A 83 -16.90 17.03 -12.60
CA GLY A 83 -17.54 17.10 -13.92
C GLY A 83 -18.07 15.81 -14.54
N MET A 84 -18.04 14.64 -13.90
CA MET A 84 -18.85 13.50 -14.35
C MET A 84 -20.08 13.30 -13.46
N MET A 85 -20.93 14.34 -13.38
CA MET A 85 -22.35 14.02 -13.37
C MET A 85 -22.65 13.47 -14.75
N LEU A 86 -23.07 12.22 -14.81
CA LEU A 86 -23.73 11.66 -15.98
C LEU A 86 -24.93 12.57 -16.25
N ASP A 87 -24.81 13.49 -17.21
CA ASP A 87 -25.97 14.11 -17.82
C ASP A 87 -26.83 12.98 -18.37
N ASP A 88 -27.96 12.77 -17.69
CA ASP A 88 -29.20 12.17 -18.13
C ASP A 88 -29.10 10.95 -19.10
N PRO A 89 -29.44 9.72 -18.68
CA PRO A 89 -29.57 8.60 -19.62
C PRO A 89 -30.75 8.72 -20.60
N SER A 90 -31.42 9.88 -20.71
CA SER A 90 -32.59 10.10 -21.56
C SER A 90 -32.24 10.51 -23.00
N GLY A 91 -31.20 9.91 -23.58
CA GLY A 91 -30.74 10.17 -24.95
C GLY A 91 -30.97 9.03 -25.95
N ILE A 92 -31.68 7.96 -25.58
CA ILE A 92 -32.13 6.96 -26.56
C ILE A 92 -33.32 7.54 -27.32
N GLN A 93 -33.02 8.39 -28.30
CA GLN A 93 -34.00 8.86 -29.25
C GLN A 93 -34.29 7.71 -30.23
N ASP A 94 -35.52 7.21 -30.19
CA ASP A 94 -36.09 6.21 -31.07
C ASP A 94 -35.66 6.40 -32.53
N PHE A 95 -34.79 5.52 -33.02
CA PHE A 95 -34.62 5.31 -34.45
C PHE A 95 -35.90 4.65 -34.97
N GLN A 96 -36.85 5.44 -35.47
CA GLN A 96 -37.93 4.93 -36.32
C GLN A 96 -37.36 4.70 -37.73
N PRO A 97 -37.30 3.45 -38.23
CA PRO A 97 -37.00 3.23 -39.64
C PRO A 97 -38.24 3.63 -40.45
N THR A 98 -38.15 4.76 -41.16
CA THR A 98 -39.06 5.04 -42.28
C THR A 98 -38.52 4.31 -43.50
N ARG A 99 -39.16 3.19 -43.86
CA ARG A 99 -39.57 2.77 -45.22
C ARG A 99 -39.63 1.25 -45.38
#